data_AF-A0AAX6HYZ8-F1
#
_entry.id   AF-A0AAX6HYZ8-F1
#
_cell.length_a   1.000
_cell.length_b   1.000
_cell.length_c   1.000
_cell.angle_alpha   90.00
_cell.angle_beta   90.00
_cell.angle_gamma   90.00
#
_symmetry.space_group_name_H-M   'P 1'
#
loop_
_entity.id
_entity.type
_entity.pdbx_description
1 polymer ?
#
loop_
_entity_poly.entity_id
_entity_poly.type
_entity_poly.pdbx_seq_one_letter_code
_entity_poly.pdbx_strand_id
1 'polypeptide(L)'
;MLGIARRRIGCGIIHFSVSGQVLEKIRPSASVLPKNYSTSRKEMTVRDALNSALDEEMSSDPKVILIGEEVGEYQGAYKISKGLLDKYGPERVLDTPITEAGFTGIGVGAAYYGLRPIVEFMTFNFSMQAIDHIINSAAKSNYMSAGQISVPIVFRGPNGALQELVHNIRSVTQLGMDLYLV
;
A
#
# COMPACT_ATOMS: atom_id res chain seq x y z
N MET A 1 -41.92 -43.36 9.48
CA MET A 1 -43.24 -42.76 9.74
C MET A 1 -42.98 -41.29 10.00
N LEU A 2 -43.27 -40.30 9.15
CA LEU A 2 -44.44 -39.96 8.34
C LEU A 2 -43.89 -38.93 7.29
N GLY A 3 -43.85 -39.18 5.98
CA GLY A 3 -44.97 -39.03 5.06
C GLY A 3 -45.07 -37.59 4.51
N ILE A 4 -44.25 -37.20 3.52
CA ILE A 4 -44.50 -36.01 2.70
C ILE A 4 -44.56 -36.39 1.23
N ALA A 5 -45.71 -36.06 0.64
CA ALA A 5 -46.27 -36.61 -0.57
C ALA A 5 -45.55 -36.15 -1.85
N ARG A 6 -45.32 -37.11 -2.76
CA ARG A 6 -45.14 -36.81 -4.18
C ARG A 6 -46.50 -36.49 -4.80
N ARG A 7 -46.66 -35.29 -5.38
CA ARG A 7 -47.61 -35.05 -6.47
C ARG A 7 -46.87 -34.41 -7.64
N ARG A 8 -46.80 -35.18 -8.74
CA ARG A 8 -46.66 -34.66 -10.11
C ARG A 8 -47.96 -33.95 -10.50
N ILE A 9 -47.90 -33.25 -11.65
CA ILE A 9 -48.95 -32.47 -12.37
C ILE A 9 -48.82 -30.98 -12.01
N GLY A 10 -48.61 -30.03 -12.93
CA GLY A 10 -48.63 -30.04 -14.38
C GLY A 10 -47.97 -28.75 -14.91
N CYS A 11 -47.78 -28.70 -16.22
CA CYS A 11 -47.31 -27.54 -16.97
C CYS A 11 -48.16 -26.29 -16.64
N GLY A 12 -47.52 -25.21 -16.23
CA GLY A 12 -48.18 -23.92 -15.96
C GLY A 12 -47.19 -22.91 -15.42
N ILE A 13 -46.97 -21.82 -16.16
CA ILE A 13 -46.17 -20.67 -15.75
C ILE A 13 -46.84 -20.04 -14.52
N ILE A 14 -46.16 -20.02 -13.38
CA ILE A 14 -46.58 -19.25 -12.20
C ILE A 14 -45.39 -18.45 -11.68
N HIS A 15 -45.55 -17.14 -11.82
CA HIS A 15 -44.68 -16.07 -11.35
C HIS A 15 -44.66 -16.08 -9.81
N PHE A 16 -43.57 -16.53 -9.19
CA PHE A 16 -43.43 -16.55 -7.74
C PHE A 16 -42.66 -15.30 -7.28
N SER A 17 -43.39 -14.31 -6.76
CA SER A 17 -42.85 -13.15 -6.07
C SER A 17 -42.27 -13.60 -4.73
N VAL A 18 -40.95 -13.54 -4.57
CA VAL A 18 -40.27 -13.82 -3.30
C VAL A 18 -40.06 -12.51 -2.54
N SER A 19 -40.70 -12.43 -1.38
CA SER A 19 -40.76 -11.32 -0.44
C SER A 19 -39.37 -10.81 -0.01
N GLY A 20 -39.15 -9.51 -0.20
CA GLY A 20 -37.90 -8.79 0.10
C GLY A 20 -37.68 -8.52 1.60
N GLN A 21 -37.48 -9.58 2.40
CA GLN A 21 -37.18 -9.44 3.84
C GLN A 21 -35.89 -10.14 4.32
N VAL A 22 -35.13 -10.78 3.44
CA VAL A 22 -33.91 -11.53 3.85
C VAL A 22 -32.61 -10.76 3.56
N LEU A 23 -32.66 -9.58 2.92
CA LEU A 23 -31.46 -8.82 2.53
C LEU A 23 -31.01 -7.74 3.55
N GLU A 24 -31.68 -7.58 4.68
CA GLU A 24 -31.39 -6.47 5.61
C GLU A 24 -30.30 -6.76 6.68
N LYS A 25 -29.81 -8.00 6.79
CA LYS A 25 -29.04 -8.43 7.98
C LYS A 25 -27.53 -8.59 7.81
N ILE A 26 -26.92 -8.00 6.78
CA ILE A 26 -25.45 -7.92 6.67
C ILE A 26 -25.05 -6.45 6.51
N ARG A 27 -24.95 -5.75 7.65
CA ARG A 27 -24.18 -4.51 7.77
C ARG A 27 -22.91 -4.83 8.56
N PRO A 28 -21.70 -4.78 7.98
CA PRO A 28 -20.53 -4.47 8.77
C PRO A 28 -20.54 -2.96 9.03
N SER A 29 -20.57 -2.59 10.30
CA SER A 29 -20.31 -1.25 10.80
C SER A 29 -18.85 -0.86 10.54
N ALA A 30 -18.52 -0.50 9.31
CA ALA A 30 -17.37 0.33 9.04
C ALA A 30 -17.85 1.78 9.13
N SER A 31 -17.64 2.41 10.27
CA SER A 31 -17.73 3.86 10.38
C SER A 31 -16.62 4.47 9.53
N VAL A 32 -16.88 4.62 8.23
CA VAL A 32 -16.07 5.46 7.34
C VAL A 32 -16.30 6.88 7.80
N LEU A 33 -15.42 7.36 8.69
CA LEU A 33 -15.36 8.78 8.98
C LEU A 33 -15.10 9.48 7.64
N PRO A 34 -15.93 10.46 7.24
CA PRO A 34 -15.64 11.22 6.03
C PRO A 34 -14.32 11.96 6.27
N LYS A 35 -13.25 11.56 5.56
CA LYS A 35 -12.03 12.39 5.47
C LYS A 35 -12.48 13.69 4.79
N ASN A 36 -12.56 14.78 5.56
CA ASN A 36 -12.86 16.11 5.06
C ASN A 36 -11.68 16.57 4.21
N TYR A 37 -11.72 16.33 2.89
CA TYR A 37 -10.81 16.97 1.96
C TYR A 37 -11.17 18.46 1.92
N SER A 38 -10.25 19.34 2.33
CA SER A 38 -10.48 20.78 2.27
C SER A 38 -10.69 21.21 0.81
N THR A 39 -11.72 22.00 0.55
CA THR A 39 -12.03 22.55 -0.79
C THR A 39 -11.08 23.66 -1.22
N SER A 40 -10.12 24.05 -0.37
CA SER A 40 -9.08 25.02 -0.69
C SER A 40 -7.96 24.35 -1.49
N ARG A 41 -7.96 24.55 -2.81
CA ARG A 41 -6.88 24.08 -3.68
C ARG A 41 -5.63 24.94 -3.43
N LYS A 42 -4.68 24.44 -2.64
CA LYS A 42 -3.36 25.06 -2.49
C LYS A 42 -2.48 24.61 -3.65
N GLU A 43 -1.99 25.55 -4.44
CA GLU A 43 -0.99 25.26 -5.45
C GLU A 43 0.34 24.93 -4.75
N MET A 44 0.89 23.77 -5.05
CA MET A 44 2.15 23.30 -4.47
C MET A 44 2.86 22.40 -5.48
N THR A 45 4.18 22.27 -5.33
CA THR A 45 4.92 21.33 -6.18
C THR A 45 4.55 19.89 -5.82
N VAL A 46 4.69 18.96 -6.76
CA VAL A 46 4.44 17.52 -6.50
C VAL A 46 5.28 17.02 -5.32
N ARG A 47 6.49 17.54 -5.20
CA ARG A 47 7.38 17.24 -4.09
C ARG A 47 6.82 17.71 -2.74
N ASP A 48 6.32 18.95 -2.67
CA ASP A 48 5.73 19.48 -1.43
C ASP A 48 4.45 18.73 -1.08
N ALA A 49 3.66 18.31 -2.08
CA ALA A 49 2.48 17.47 -1.87
C ALA A 49 2.83 16.09 -1.31
N LEU A 50 3.91 15.46 -1.79
CA LEU A 50 4.39 14.19 -1.24
C LEU A 50 4.91 14.37 0.19
N ASN A 51 5.66 15.44 0.45
CA ASN A 51 6.12 15.74 1.81
C ASN A 51 4.95 15.97 2.77
N SER A 52 3.93 16.75 2.37
CA SER A 52 2.76 17.01 3.20
C SER A 52 1.96 15.73 3.46
N ALA A 53 1.82 14.85 2.46
CA ALA A 53 1.15 13.56 2.65
C ALA A 53 1.89 12.65 3.65
N LEU A 54 3.23 12.61 3.59
CA LEU A 54 4.03 11.87 4.57
C LEU A 54 3.88 12.47 5.96
N ASP A 55 3.93 13.80 6.05
CA ASP A 55 3.81 14.50 7.32
C ASP A 55 2.43 14.28 7.97
N GLU A 56 1.36 14.34 7.19
CA GLU A 56 0.00 14.09 7.66
C GLU A 56 -0.17 12.65 8.18
N GLU A 57 0.31 11.65 7.44
CA GLU A 57 0.17 10.24 7.85
C GLU A 57 1.11 9.89 9.02
N MET A 58 2.34 10.41 9.06
CA MET A 58 3.26 10.21 10.19
C MET A 58 2.79 10.90 11.48
N SER A 59 2.11 12.05 11.36
CA SER A 59 1.46 12.75 12.47
C SER A 59 0.22 11.99 12.95
N SER A 60 -0.58 11.44 12.03
CA SER A 60 -1.82 10.75 12.35
C SER A 60 -1.61 9.36 12.97
N ASP A 61 -0.58 8.63 12.57
CA ASP A 61 -0.32 7.27 13.06
C ASP A 61 1.14 7.09 13.52
N PRO A 62 1.37 6.83 14.82
CA PRO A 62 2.71 6.62 15.36
C PRO A 62 3.40 5.36 14.82
N LYS A 63 2.66 4.43 14.19
CA LYS A 63 3.19 3.21 13.60
C LYS A 63 3.81 3.42 12.22
N VAL A 64 3.59 4.58 11.61
CA VAL A 64 4.13 4.90 10.28
C VAL A 64 5.60 5.26 10.40
N ILE A 65 6.48 4.48 9.78
CA ILE A 65 7.92 4.73 9.79
C ILE A 65 8.40 4.91 8.35
N LEU A 66 9.37 5.80 8.14
CA LEU A 66 10.04 6.00 6.87
C LEU A 66 11.39 5.28 6.91
N ILE A 67 11.64 4.38 5.96
CA ILE A 67 12.88 3.62 5.82
C ILE A 67 13.40 3.81 4.41
N GLY A 68 14.68 4.13 4.26
CA GLY A 68 15.29 4.18 2.94
C GLY A 68 16.73 4.70 2.97
N GLU A 69 17.32 4.77 1.79
CA GLU A 69 18.62 5.38 1.60
C GLU A 69 18.49 6.91 1.62
N GLU A 70 19.34 7.57 2.41
CA GLU A 70 19.46 9.04 2.46
C GLU A 70 18.15 9.79 2.82
N VAL A 71 17.19 9.13 3.45
CA VAL A 71 15.88 9.71 3.83
C VAL A 71 15.95 10.64 5.04
N GLY A 72 16.93 10.43 5.93
CA GLY A 72 17.09 11.14 7.20
C GLY A 72 18.02 12.35 7.07
N GLU A 73 19.31 12.16 7.33
CA GLU A 73 20.31 13.25 7.44
C GLU A 73 20.43 14.06 6.14
N TYR A 74 20.34 13.38 5.00
CA TYR A 74 20.38 14.02 3.69
C TYR A 74 19.03 14.62 3.26
N GLN A 75 17.98 14.46 4.09
CA GLN A 75 16.62 14.96 3.86
C GLN A 75 15.97 14.40 2.58
N GLY A 76 16.44 13.27 2.06
CA GLY A 76 16.02 12.63 0.82
C GLY A 76 16.77 13.12 -0.42
N ALA A 77 17.06 12.22 -1.37
CA ALA A 77 17.76 12.53 -2.63
C ALA A 77 17.02 13.59 -3.48
N TYR A 78 15.70 13.43 -3.61
CA TYR A 78 14.80 14.43 -4.23
C TYR A 78 14.18 15.37 -3.22
N LYS A 79 14.61 15.22 -1.97
CA LYS A 79 14.41 16.16 -0.88
C LYS A 79 12.92 16.26 -0.47
N ILE A 80 12.20 15.14 -0.70
CA ILE A 80 10.80 14.86 -0.37
C ILE A 80 10.62 14.59 1.13
N SER A 81 11.61 14.03 1.83
CA SER A 81 11.55 13.76 3.28
C SER A 81 12.10 14.91 4.14
N LYS A 82 12.22 16.11 3.57
CA LYS A 82 12.76 17.29 4.25
C LYS A 82 12.02 17.61 5.54
N GLY A 83 12.78 17.76 6.63
CA GLY A 83 12.28 18.14 7.95
C GLY A 83 11.55 17.03 8.72
N LEU A 84 11.40 15.82 8.14
CA LEU A 84 10.74 14.71 8.82
C LEU A 84 11.62 14.12 9.93
N LEU A 85 12.94 14.03 9.72
CA LEU A 85 13.87 13.55 10.75
C LEU A 85 13.86 14.48 11.98
N ASP A 86 13.94 15.80 11.76
CA ASP A 86 13.90 16.79 12.84
C ASP A 86 12.59 16.75 13.63
N LYS A 87 11.47 16.45 12.95
CA LYS A 87 10.12 16.44 13.54
C LYS A 87 9.79 15.15 14.28
N TYR A 88 10.16 13.99 13.73
CA TYR A 88 9.76 12.68 14.24
C TYR A 88 10.90 11.87 14.87
N GLY A 89 12.14 12.30 14.68
CA GLY A 89 13.32 11.66 15.23
C GLY A 89 13.79 10.41 14.48
N PRO A 90 14.97 9.89 14.86
CA PRO A 90 15.62 8.77 14.19
C PRO A 90 14.91 7.42 14.37
N GLU A 91 13.98 7.31 15.33
CA GLU A 91 13.17 6.09 15.50
C GLU A 91 12.10 5.94 14.42
N ARG A 92 11.70 7.05 13.79
CA ARG A 92 10.61 7.11 12.80
C ARG A 92 11.11 7.37 11.39
N VAL A 93 12.29 7.97 11.22
CA VAL A 93 12.95 8.19 9.94
C VAL A 93 14.32 7.51 9.99
N LEU A 94 14.42 6.37 9.31
CA LEU A 94 15.52 5.43 9.41
C LEU A 94 16.35 5.46 8.12
N ASP A 95 17.57 5.98 8.23
CA ASP A 95 18.58 5.87 7.17
C ASP A 95 19.17 4.46 7.14
N THR A 96 19.25 3.89 5.93
CA THR A 96 19.75 2.53 5.71
C THR A 96 20.97 2.50 4.79
N PRO A 97 21.86 1.50 4.95
CA PRO A 97 22.94 1.28 3.99
C PRO A 97 22.39 0.90 2.60
N ILE A 98 23.23 1.05 1.57
CA ILE A 98 22.94 0.76 0.14
C ILE A 98 22.73 -0.76 -0.08
N THR A 99 21.59 -1.25 0.40
CA THR A 99 21.21 -2.67 0.40
C THR A 99 19.69 -2.78 0.31
N GLU A 100 19.17 -2.64 -0.90
CA GLU A 100 17.74 -2.57 -1.19
C GLU A 100 16.99 -3.80 -0.69
N ALA A 101 17.55 -5.00 -0.89
CA ALA A 101 16.97 -6.22 -0.36
C ALA A 101 16.93 -6.22 1.19
N GLY A 102 17.98 -5.72 1.83
CA GLY A 102 18.11 -5.71 3.29
C GLY A 102 17.05 -4.84 3.96
N PHE A 103 16.99 -3.56 3.61
CA PHE A 103 16.00 -2.67 4.23
C PHE A 103 14.57 -3.00 3.82
N THR A 104 14.35 -3.52 2.61
CA THR A 104 13.02 -3.98 2.19
C THR A 104 12.57 -5.18 3.01
N GLY A 105 13.45 -6.15 3.25
CA GLY A 105 13.16 -7.29 4.12
C GLY A 105 12.83 -6.87 5.56
N ILE A 106 13.60 -5.92 6.11
CA ILE A 106 13.33 -5.33 7.43
C ILE A 106 11.97 -4.61 7.43
N GLY A 107 11.66 -3.83 6.39
CA GLY A 107 10.37 -3.16 6.25
C GLY A 107 9.21 -4.16 6.22
N VAL A 108 9.31 -5.24 5.44
CA VAL A 108 8.27 -6.28 5.42
C VAL A 108 8.13 -6.96 6.79
N GLY A 109 9.24 -7.26 7.46
CA GLY A 109 9.22 -7.81 8.83
C GLY A 109 8.57 -6.87 9.84
N ALA A 110 8.86 -5.57 9.76
CA ALA A 110 8.24 -4.55 10.58
C ALA A 110 6.72 -4.47 10.34
N ALA A 111 6.28 -4.62 9.08
CA ALA A 111 4.87 -4.67 8.74
C ALA A 111 4.16 -5.90 9.34
N TYR A 112 4.82 -7.06 9.40
CA TYR A 112 4.27 -8.25 10.07
C TYR A 112 4.10 -8.04 11.58
N TYR A 113 4.97 -7.26 12.20
CA TYR A 113 4.87 -6.90 13.62
C TYR A 113 3.87 -5.76 13.89
N GLY A 114 3.18 -5.27 12.85
CA GLY A 114 2.10 -4.30 12.96
C GLY A 114 2.51 -2.83 12.84
N LEU A 115 3.75 -2.56 12.40
CA LEU A 115 4.15 -1.21 11.94
C LEU A 115 3.65 -0.96 10.51
N ARG A 116 3.74 0.29 10.06
CA ARG A 116 3.31 0.73 8.72
C ARG A 116 4.47 1.37 7.97
N PRO A 117 5.45 0.59 7.51
CA PRO A 117 6.64 1.15 6.89
C PRO A 117 6.35 1.74 5.51
N ILE A 118 6.97 2.89 5.26
CA ILE A 118 7.10 3.52 3.96
C ILE A 118 8.55 3.31 3.55
N VAL A 119 8.77 2.47 2.56
CA VAL A 119 10.09 2.12 2.02
C VAL A 119 10.37 2.99 0.80
N GLU A 120 11.42 3.81 0.88
CA GLU A 120 11.86 4.71 -0.18
C GLU A 120 13.12 4.18 -0.86
N PHE A 121 13.01 3.88 -2.16
CA PHE A 121 14.14 3.58 -3.03
C PHE A 121 14.64 4.86 -3.69
N MET A 122 15.96 5.01 -3.81
CA MET A 122 16.57 6.16 -4.52
C MET A 122 16.04 6.28 -5.95
N THR A 123 15.96 5.16 -6.68
CA THR A 123 15.19 5.03 -7.92
C THR A 123 14.52 3.67 -7.98
N PHE A 124 13.37 3.56 -8.66
CA PHE A 124 12.64 2.30 -8.73
C PHE A 124 13.41 1.21 -9.50
N ASN A 125 14.46 1.53 -10.24
CA ASN A 125 15.30 0.54 -10.92
C ASN A 125 16.05 -0.35 -9.92
N PHE A 126 16.40 0.19 -8.75
CA PHE A 126 17.07 -0.56 -7.70
C PHE A 126 16.11 -1.47 -6.91
N SER A 127 14.79 -1.24 -7.01
CA SER A 127 13.79 -2.15 -6.44
C SER A 127 13.89 -3.57 -7.01
N MET A 128 14.49 -3.75 -8.18
CA MET A 128 14.74 -5.07 -8.77
C MET A 128 15.61 -5.96 -7.87
N GLN A 129 16.52 -5.39 -7.08
CA GLN A 129 17.32 -6.16 -6.12
C GLN A 129 16.46 -6.66 -4.95
N ALA A 130 15.39 -5.95 -4.61
CA ALA A 130 14.50 -6.24 -3.50
C ALA A 130 13.19 -6.93 -3.91
N ILE A 131 13.04 -7.28 -5.20
CA ILE A 131 11.77 -7.73 -5.77
C ILE A 131 11.26 -9.02 -5.13
N ASP A 132 12.16 -9.88 -4.66
CA ASP A 132 11.78 -11.10 -3.93
C ASP A 132 10.99 -10.77 -2.66
N HIS A 133 11.44 -9.80 -1.87
CA HIS A 133 10.71 -9.34 -0.69
C HIS A 133 9.39 -8.64 -1.05
N ILE A 134 9.35 -7.85 -2.12
CA ILE A 134 8.12 -7.16 -2.57
C ILE A 134 7.06 -8.20 -2.98
N ILE A 135 7.44 -9.19 -3.79
CA ILE A 135 6.49 -10.13 -4.38
C ILE A 135 6.21 -11.31 -3.46
N ASN A 136 7.25 -12.03 -3.04
CA ASN A 136 7.07 -13.28 -2.32
C ASN A 136 6.76 -13.05 -0.84
N SER A 137 7.34 -12.01 -0.22
CA SER A 137 7.09 -11.73 1.19
C SER A 137 5.92 -10.76 1.40
N ALA A 138 5.86 -9.60 0.72
CA ALA A 138 4.79 -8.64 0.98
C ALA A 138 3.47 -9.02 0.29
N ALA A 139 3.47 -9.14 -1.05
CA ALA A 139 2.23 -9.27 -1.83
C ALA A 139 1.48 -10.59 -1.58
N LYS A 140 2.21 -11.71 -1.44
CA LYS A 140 1.60 -13.05 -1.32
C LYS A 140 1.18 -13.41 0.11
N SER A 141 1.73 -12.78 1.13
CA SER A 141 1.54 -13.22 2.52
C SER A 141 0.09 -13.21 2.99
N ASN A 142 -0.70 -12.19 2.60
CA ASN A 142 -2.12 -12.14 2.95
C ASN A 142 -2.91 -13.31 2.35
N TYR A 143 -2.60 -13.67 1.10
CA TYR A 143 -3.25 -14.79 0.43
C TYR A 143 -2.79 -16.14 0.99
N MET A 144 -1.48 -16.33 1.18
CA MET A 144 -0.90 -17.60 1.66
C MET A 144 -1.26 -17.90 3.12
N SER A 145 -1.48 -16.87 3.93
CA SER A 145 -1.91 -17.01 5.34
C SER A 145 -3.44 -17.09 5.49
N ALA A 146 -4.20 -17.20 4.40
CA ALA A 146 -5.66 -17.19 4.41
C ALA A 146 -6.25 -15.97 5.16
N GLY A 147 -5.62 -14.80 5.03
CA GLY A 147 -6.04 -13.55 5.67
C GLY A 147 -5.55 -13.36 7.10
N GLN A 148 -4.71 -14.25 7.64
CA GLN A 148 -4.19 -14.11 9.01
C GLN A 148 -3.08 -13.07 9.13
N ILE A 149 -2.26 -12.88 8.09
CA ILE A 149 -1.13 -11.95 8.08
C ILE A 149 -1.39 -10.86 7.05
N SER A 150 -1.69 -9.65 7.53
CA SER A 150 -1.77 -8.45 6.68
C SER A 150 -0.43 -7.71 6.68
N VAL A 151 -0.03 -7.18 5.52
CA VAL A 151 1.27 -6.51 5.32
C VAL A 151 1.04 -5.06 4.89
N PRO A 152 0.80 -4.12 5.83
CA PRO A 152 0.56 -2.72 5.50
C PRO A 152 1.90 -2.01 5.21
N ILE A 153 2.38 -2.09 3.97
CA ILE A 153 3.65 -1.49 3.53
C ILE A 153 3.47 -0.67 2.25
N VAL A 154 4.21 0.44 2.12
CA VAL A 154 4.22 1.26 0.91
C VAL A 154 5.64 1.27 0.34
N PHE A 155 5.78 0.95 -0.94
CA PHE A 155 7.03 1.09 -1.69
C PHE A 155 6.95 2.32 -2.58
N ARG A 156 7.91 3.24 -2.44
CA ARG A 156 7.98 4.46 -3.26
C ARG A 156 9.39 4.72 -3.78
N GLY A 157 9.45 5.47 -4.87
CA GLY A 157 10.68 5.92 -5.49
C GLY A 157 10.36 6.56 -6.84
N PRO A 158 11.23 7.41 -7.38
CA PRO A 158 11.02 7.94 -8.72
C PRO A 158 11.09 6.80 -9.75
N ASN A 159 10.09 6.75 -10.62
CA ASN A 159 10.01 5.84 -11.75
C ASN A 159 9.83 6.68 -13.02
N GLY A 160 10.65 6.40 -14.05
CA GLY A 160 10.63 7.10 -15.32
C GLY A 160 12.01 7.24 -15.96
N ALA A 161 12.06 7.72 -17.20
CA ALA A 161 13.31 8.03 -17.88
C ALA A 161 13.84 9.40 -17.42
N LEU A 162 14.99 9.41 -16.74
CA LEU A 162 15.76 10.63 -16.52
C LEU A 162 16.68 10.84 -17.73
N GLN A 163 16.52 11.98 -18.40
CA GLN A 163 17.13 12.31 -19.69
C GLN A 163 18.67 12.44 -19.69
N GLU A 164 19.35 12.40 -18.54
CA GLU A 164 20.80 12.67 -18.46
C GLU A 164 21.71 11.43 -18.32
N LEU A 165 21.15 10.21 -18.28
CA LEU A 165 21.96 8.98 -18.23
C LEU A 165 21.42 7.89 -19.17
N VAL A 166 21.04 8.32 -20.37
CA VAL A 166 20.49 7.46 -21.44
C VAL A 166 21.61 6.66 -22.11
N HIS A 167 22.04 5.58 -21.46
CA HIS A 167 22.57 4.44 -22.19
C HIS A 167 22.24 3.06 -21.60
N ASN A 168 21.72 2.93 -20.36
CA ASN A 168 21.48 1.57 -19.83
C ASN A 168 20.38 1.36 -18.77
N ILE A 169 19.49 2.33 -18.53
CA ILE A 169 18.43 2.18 -17.51
C ILE A 169 17.06 2.16 -18.20
N ARG A 170 16.44 0.98 -18.32
CA ARG A 170 15.04 0.82 -18.71
C ARG A 170 14.17 1.02 -17.47
N SER A 171 13.11 1.81 -17.58
CA SER A 171 12.12 1.90 -16.50
C SER A 171 11.50 0.52 -16.23
N VAL A 172 11.21 0.19 -14.97
CA VAL A 172 10.63 -1.11 -14.58
C VAL A 172 9.30 -1.38 -15.32
N THR A 173 8.53 -0.34 -15.60
CA THR A 173 7.30 -0.43 -16.40
C THR A 173 7.57 -0.83 -17.87
N GLN A 174 8.71 -0.43 -18.44
CA GLN A 174 9.12 -0.83 -19.79
C GLN A 174 9.69 -2.25 -19.88
N LEU A 175 9.95 -2.92 -18.75
CA LEU A 175 10.42 -4.31 -18.70
C LEU A 175 9.28 -5.35 -18.74
N GLY A 176 8.04 -4.94 -19.00
CA GLY A 176 6.89 -5.85 -19.16
C GLY A 176 6.39 -6.45 -17.84
N MET A 177 6.78 -5.87 -16.71
CA MET A 177 6.25 -6.18 -15.38
C MET A 177 5.20 -5.14 -15.02
N ASP A 178 3.98 -5.29 -15.55
CA ASP A 178 2.81 -4.51 -15.12
C ASP A 178 2.42 -4.89 -13.69
N LEU A 179 3.17 -4.37 -12.71
CA LEU A 179 2.79 -4.37 -11.31
C LEU A 179 1.85 -3.19 -11.08
N TYR A 180 0.54 -3.44 -11.14
CA TYR A 180 -0.46 -2.50 -10.65
C TYR A 180 -0.32 -2.37 -9.13
N LEU A 181 0.39 -1.33 -8.67
CA LEU A 181 0.34 -0.84 -7.30
C LEU A 181 -0.79 0.20 -7.22
N VAL A 182 -1.82 -0.07 -6.43
CA VAL A 182 -2.79 0.95 -5.97
C VAL A 182 -2.25 1.57 -4.70
#